data_AF-A0A1Z8MB29-F1
#
_entry.id   AF-A0A1Z8MB29-F1
#
_cell.length_a   1.000
_cell.length_b   1.000
_cell.length_c   1.000
_cell.angle_alpha   90.00
_cell.angle_beta   90.00
_cell.angle_gamma   90.00
#
_symmetry.space_group_name_H-M   'P 1'
#
loop_
_entity.id
_entity.type
_entity.pdbx_description
1 polymer ?
#
loop_
_entity_poly.entity_id
_entity_poly.type
_entity_poly.pdbx_seq_one_letter_code
_entity_poly.pdbx_strand_id
1 'polypeptide(L)'
;MGNNQIKDTRALSSLTKLTKLKLDNNLITNIDPLSNLKNLDRLHLGNNNIISLEPISDLTNLTVLYLRENQISDISPVSDLVNLTMLSLGNNKIGDISALSYLVNLKKLHLG
;
A
#
# COMPACT_ATOMS: atom_id res chain seq x y z
N MET A 1 5.00 -16.84 10.20
CA MET A 1 3.83 -17.72 10.04
C MET A 1 2.64 -17.02 10.65
N GLY A 2 1.69 -16.61 9.82
CA GLY A 2 0.49 -15.89 10.23
C GLY A 2 -0.36 -15.66 8.98
N ASN A 3 -0.77 -16.76 8.34
CA ASN A 3 -1.79 -16.71 7.29
C ASN A 3 -3.09 -16.30 7.98
N ASN A 4 -3.42 -15.02 7.91
CA ASN A 4 -4.71 -14.55 8.33
C ASN A 4 -5.64 -14.65 7.12
N GLN A 5 -6.90 -15.03 7.33
CA GLN A 5 -7.88 -15.15 6.25
C GLN A 5 -8.69 -13.85 6.11
N ILE A 6 -8.09 -12.71 6.47
CA ILE A 6 -8.79 -11.42 6.40
C ILE A 6 -9.01 -11.10 4.92
N LYS A 7 -10.27 -10.91 4.57
CA LYS A 7 -10.72 -10.39 3.27
C LYS A 7 -11.31 -9.01 3.41
N ASP A 8 -11.91 -8.73 4.56
CA ASP A 8 -12.70 -7.54 4.83
C ASP A 8 -11.99 -6.63 5.83
N THR A 9 -11.75 -5.39 5.42
CA THR A 9 -11.07 -4.35 6.21
C THR A 9 -12.04 -3.29 6.74
N ARG A 10 -13.36 -3.43 6.55
CA ARG A 10 -14.37 -2.42 6.94
C ARG A 10 -14.30 -2.01 8.40
N ALA A 11 -14.04 -2.98 9.29
CA ALA A 11 -13.91 -2.74 10.72
C ALA A 11 -12.73 -1.81 11.08
N LEU A 12 -11.76 -1.64 10.17
CA LEU A 12 -10.59 -0.78 10.39
C LEU A 12 -10.87 0.69 10.07
N SER A 13 -11.93 1.01 9.32
CA SER A 13 -12.18 2.35 8.78
C SER A 13 -12.35 3.45 9.85
N SER A 14 -12.76 3.07 11.06
CA SER A 14 -12.94 4.00 12.20
C SER A 14 -11.66 4.18 13.03
N LEU A 15 -10.61 3.40 12.79
CA LEU A 15 -9.36 3.42 13.55
C LEU A 15 -8.42 4.55 13.08
N THR A 16 -8.96 5.75 12.90
CA THR A 16 -8.30 6.90 12.26
C THR A 16 -7.05 7.39 12.99
N LYS A 17 -6.82 6.95 14.22
CA LYS A 17 -5.61 7.27 15.02
C LYS A 17 -4.44 6.31 14.75
N LEU A 18 -4.61 5.27 13.92
CA LEU A 18 -3.53 4.35 13.59
C LEU A 18 -2.42 5.06 12.83
N THR A 19 -1.18 4.83 13.26
CA THR A 19 0.04 5.25 12.55
C THR A 19 0.71 4.10 11.82
N LYS A 20 0.43 2.85 12.21
CA LYS A 20 1.02 1.65 11.62
C LYS A 20 -0.05 0.58 11.45
N LEU A 21 -0.12 -0.02 10.27
CA LEU A 21 -1.03 -1.11 9.98
C LEU A 21 -0.31 -2.22 9.22
N LYS A 22 -0.40 -3.44 9.75
CA LYS A 22 0.19 -4.64 9.15
C LYS A 22 -0.90 -5.64 8.81
N LEU A 23 -1.04 -5.92 7.51
CA LEU A 23 -2.02 -6.83 6.93
C LEU A 23 -1.36 -7.77 5.91
N ASP A 24 -0.04 -7.99 6.02
CA ASP A 24 0.68 -8.94 5.17
C ASP A 24 0.09 -10.37 5.30
N ASN A 25 0.15 -11.16 4.23
CA ASN A 25 -0.28 -12.58 4.19
C ASN A 25 -1.77 -12.75 4.52
N ASN A 26 -2.61 -12.08 3.74
CA ASN A 26 -4.06 -12.15 3.83
C ASN A 26 -4.69 -12.40 2.46
N LEU A 27 -6.01 -12.29 2.37
CA LEU A 27 -6.78 -12.48 1.14
C LEU A 27 -7.50 -11.20 0.72
N ILE A 28 -6.96 -10.03 1.10
CA ILE A 28 -7.58 -8.72 0.88
C ILE A 28 -7.57 -8.40 -0.62
N THR A 29 -8.73 -8.03 -1.14
CA THR A 29 -8.90 -7.51 -2.51
C THR A 29 -9.30 -6.03 -2.52
N ASN A 30 -10.03 -5.59 -1.49
CA ASN A 30 -10.54 -4.23 -1.35
C ASN A 30 -9.91 -3.54 -0.13
N ILE A 31 -9.32 -2.37 -0.38
CA ILE A 31 -8.70 -1.50 0.63
C ILE A 31 -9.39 -0.13 0.76
N ASP A 32 -10.58 0.06 0.18
CA ASP A 32 -11.42 1.26 0.33
C ASP A 32 -11.59 1.68 1.80
N PRO A 33 -11.79 0.75 2.77
CA PRO A 33 -11.90 1.10 4.18
C PRO A 33 -10.64 1.77 4.77
N LEU A 34 -9.47 1.61 4.13
CA LEU A 34 -8.22 2.20 4.60
C LEU A 34 -8.07 3.68 4.23
N SER A 35 -8.92 4.21 3.34
CA SER A 35 -8.85 5.59 2.83
C SER A 35 -8.94 6.68 3.91
N ASN A 36 -9.57 6.38 5.04
CA ASN A 36 -9.72 7.29 6.17
C ASN A 36 -8.53 7.26 7.15
N LEU A 37 -7.57 6.34 6.97
CA LEU A 37 -6.45 6.16 7.89
C LEU A 37 -5.30 7.12 7.58
N LYS A 38 -5.62 8.42 7.47
CA LYS A 38 -4.69 9.48 7.03
C LYS A 38 -3.45 9.65 7.91
N ASN A 39 -3.47 9.13 9.14
CA ASN A 39 -2.34 9.19 10.07
C ASN A 39 -1.31 8.05 9.87
N LEU A 40 -1.52 7.13 8.93
CA LEU A 40 -0.58 6.04 8.69
C LEU A 40 0.77 6.55 8.17
N ASP A 41 1.82 6.17 8.89
CA ASP A 41 3.23 6.32 8.47
C ASP A 41 3.79 5.04 7.84
N ARG A 42 3.21 3.87 8.18
CA ARG A 42 3.62 2.55 7.67
C ARG A 42 2.40 1.70 7.35
N LEU A 43 2.35 1.18 6.13
CA LEU A 43 1.32 0.27 5.67
C LEU A 43 1.94 -0.96 5.02
N HIS A 44 1.63 -2.13 5.57
CA HIS A 44 2.07 -3.40 5.02
C HIS A 44 0.87 -4.21 4.51
N LEU A 45 0.89 -4.52 3.22
CA LEU A 45 -0.16 -5.20 2.47
C LEU A 45 0.43 -6.28 1.56
N GLY A 46 1.66 -6.74 1.80
CA GLY A 46 2.30 -7.75 0.96
C GLY A 46 1.61 -9.11 1.03
N ASN A 47 1.69 -9.90 -0.03
CA ASN A 47 1.03 -11.21 -0.13
C ASN A 47 -0.48 -11.10 0.14
N ASN A 48 -1.17 -10.41 -0.77
CA ASN A 48 -2.63 -10.22 -0.80
C ASN A 48 -3.13 -10.31 -2.27
N ASN A 49 -4.39 -9.97 -2.52
CA ASN A 49 -5.01 -10.01 -3.85
C ASN A 49 -5.45 -8.60 -4.31
N ILE A 50 -4.70 -7.56 -3.94
CA ILE A 50 -5.04 -6.16 -4.25
C ILE A 50 -4.76 -5.88 -5.72
N ILE A 51 -5.69 -5.16 -6.36
CA ILE A 51 -5.60 -4.77 -7.78
C ILE A 51 -5.46 -3.25 -7.93
N SER A 52 -6.13 -2.47 -7.07
CA SER A 52 -6.14 -1.01 -7.13
C SER A 52 -5.53 -0.37 -5.88
N LEU A 53 -4.81 0.73 -6.10
CA LEU A 53 -4.21 1.57 -5.06
C LEU A 53 -4.94 2.90 -4.85
N GLU A 54 -6.04 3.15 -5.58
CA GLU A 54 -6.82 4.39 -5.44
C GLU A 54 -7.17 4.75 -3.98
N PRO A 55 -7.57 3.81 -3.11
CA PRO A 55 -7.92 4.16 -1.73
C PRO A 55 -6.78 4.73 -0.89
N ILE A 56 -5.53 4.54 -1.32
CA ILE A 56 -4.35 4.98 -0.57
C ILE A 56 -3.68 6.23 -1.15
N SER A 57 -4.18 6.80 -2.26
CA SER A 57 -3.57 7.96 -2.94
C SER A 57 -3.38 9.17 -2.01
N ASP A 58 -4.36 9.40 -1.15
CA ASP A 58 -4.36 10.51 -0.19
C ASP A 58 -3.69 10.17 1.16
N LEU A 59 -3.04 9.01 1.32
CA LEU A 59 -2.33 8.66 2.56
C LEU A 59 -0.93 9.29 2.58
N THR A 60 -0.87 10.61 2.40
CA THR A 60 0.36 11.38 2.16
C THR A 60 1.38 11.35 3.31
N ASN A 61 0.98 10.89 4.51
CA ASN A 61 1.89 10.67 5.63
C ASN A 61 2.71 9.36 5.53
N LEU A 62 2.42 8.50 4.55
CA LEU A 62 3.14 7.24 4.39
C LEU A 62 4.63 7.46 4.10
N THR A 63 5.46 6.79 4.90
CA THR A 63 6.92 6.74 4.73
C THR A 63 7.41 5.36 4.29
N VAL A 64 6.61 4.32 4.57
CA VAL A 64 6.88 2.93 4.19
C VAL A 64 5.61 2.29 3.66
N LEU A 65 5.70 1.70 2.47
CA LEU A 65 4.61 0.98 1.83
C LEU A 65 5.10 -0.35 1.26
N TYR A 66 4.55 -1.45 1.75
CA TYR A 66 4.84 -2.79 1.24
C TYR A 66 3.61 -3.38 0.56
N LEU A 67 3.77 -3.66 -0.74
CA LEU A 67 2.73 -4.17 -1.64
C LEU A 67 3.21 -5.37 -2.46
N ARG A 68 4.35 -5.97 -2.11
CA ARG A 68 4.88 -7.14 -2.84
C ARG A 68 3.86 -8.28 -2.92
N GLU A 69 3.92 -9.11 -3.93
CA GLU A 69 3.02 -10.28 -4.07
C GLU A 69 1.54 -9.86 -4.03
N ASN A 70 1.14 -9.00 -4.96
CA ASN A 70 -0.25 -8.60 -5.20
C ASN A 70 -0.54 -8.71 -6.71
N GLN A 71 -1.64 -8.11 -7.19
CA GLN A 71 -2.04 -8.13 -8.59
C GLN A 71 -2.12 -6.71 -9.21
N ILE A 72 -1.36 -5.77 -8.65
CA ILE A 72 -1.37 -4.36 -9.04
C ILE A 72 -0.72 -4.19 -10.41
N SER A 73 -1.38 -3.48 -11.32
CA SER A 73 -0.81 -3.10 -12.63
C SER A 73 -0.59 -1.60 -12.76
N ASP A 74 -1.44 -0.81 -12.09
CA ASP A 74 -1.37 0.65 -12.09
C ASP A 74 -0.86 1.14 -10.73
N ILE A 75 0.20 1.94 -10.78
CA ILE A 75 0.79 2.58 -9.61
C ILE A 75 0.70 4.11 -9.67
N SER A 76 -0.05 4.71 -10.61
CA SER A 76 -0.28 6.15 -10.61
C SER A 76 -0.77 6.70 -9.26
N PRO A 77 -1.58 5.99 -8.44
CA PRO A 77 -2.03 6.52 -7.15
C PRO A 77 -0.90 6.77 -6.15
N VAL A 78 0.31 6.22 -6.36
CA VAL A 78 1.44 6.48 -5.47
C VAL A 78 2.13 7.81 -5.76
N SER A 79 1.81 8.52 -6.85
CA SER A 79 2.52 9.75 -7.26
C SER A 79 2.54 10.83 -6.18
N ASP A 80 1.47 10.91 -5.39
CA ASP A 80 1.28 11.95 -4.39
C ASP A 80 1.85 11.56 -3.01
N LEU A 81 2.34 10.32 -2.87
CA LEU A 81 2.96 9.80 -1.65
C LEU A 81 4.43 10.21 -1.54
N VAL A 82 4.70 11.51 -1.72
CA VAL A 82 6.04 12.09 -1.82
C VAL A 82 6.92 11.89 -0.58
N ASN A 83 6.32 11.53 0.56
CA ASN A 83 7.02 11.20 1.81
C ASN A 83 7.54 9.76 1.87
N LEU A 84 7.23 8.91 0.88
CA LEU A 84 7.73 7.53 0.83
C LEU A 84 9.25 7.52 0.79
N THR A 85 9.83 6.82 1.75
CA THR A 85 11.27 6.50 1.80
C THR A 85 11.55 5.05 1.42
N MET A 86 10.53 4.20 1.52
CA MET A 86 10.62 2.78 1.19
C MET A 86 9.34 2.28 0.52
N LEU A 87 9.49 1.68 -0.67
CA LEU A 87 8.42 1.12 -1.46
C LEU A 87 8.80 -0.27 -1.97
N SER A 88 7.95 -1.26 -1.69
CA SER A 88 8.14 -2.64 -2.20
C SER A 88 6.96 -3.03 -3.07
N LEU A 89 7.21 -3.29 -4.35
CA LEU A 89 6.23 -3.61 -5.38
C LEU A 89 6.54 -4.92 -6.13
N GLY A 90 7.60 -5.64 -5.77
CA GLY A 90 7.98 -6.90 -6.43
C GLY A 90 6.85 -7.92 -6.51
N ASN A 91 6.86 -8.77 -7.53
CA ASN A 91 5.80 -9.74 -7.81
C ASN A 91 4.40 -9.10 -7.93
N ASN A 92 4.29 -8.05 -8.75
CA ASN A 92 3.04 -7.46 -9.24
C ASN A 92 2.99 -7.52 -10.78
N LYS A 93 2.00 -6.87 -11.41
CA LYS A 93 1.78 -6.85 -12.87
C LYS A 93 2.07 -5.47 -13.48
N ILE A 94 3.04 -4.75 -12.93
CA ILE A 94 3.32 -3.34 -13.25
C ILE A 94 4.08 -3.25 -14.58
N GLY A 95 3.52 -2.50 -15.53
CA GLY A 95 4.15 -2.22 -16.83
C GLY A 95 4.66 -0.78 -16.98
N ASP A 96 4.06 0.16 -16.26
CA ASP A 96 4.47 1.57 -16.23
C ASP A 96 4.93 1.97 -14.83
N ILE A 97 6.10 2.58 -14.76
CA ILE A 97 6.73 3.06 -13.53
C ILE A 97 6.86 4.59 -13.48
N SER A 98 6.22 5.31 -14.40
CA SER A 98 6.24 6.77 -14.49
C SER A 98 5.90 7.46 -13.17
N ALA A 99 4.95 6.92 -12.41
CA ALA A 99 4.56 7.43 -11.10
C ALA A 99 5.73 7.52 -10.08
N LEU A 100 6.77 6.71 -10.24
CA LEU A 100 7.93 6.71 -9.34
C LEU A 100 8.78 7.99 -9.47
N SER A 101 8.69 8.73 -10.57
CA SER A 101 9.46 9.98 -10.74
C SER A 101 9.05 11.08 -9.77
N TYR A 102 7.85 10.98 -9.18
CA TYR A 102 7.34 11.93 -8.19
C TYR A 102 7.80 11.62 -6.77
N LEU A 103 8.32 10.41 -6.52
CA LEU A 103 8.76 9.96 -5.19
C LEU A 103 10.16 10.46 -4.84
N VAL A 104 10.31 11.78 -4.75
CA VAL A 104 11.61 12.46 -4.59
C VAL A 104 12.38 12.08 -3.31
N ASN A 105 11.70 11.55 -2.29
CA ASN A 105 12.31 11.10 -1.04
C ASN A 105 12.60 9.60 -0.97
N LEU A 106 12.35 8.84 -2.06
CA LEU A 106 12.48 7.39 -2.06
C LEU A 106 13.94 6.96 -1.95
N LYS A 107 14.25 6.18 -0.92
CA LYS A 107 15.61 5.69 -0.64
C LYS A 107 15.77 4.21 -0.93
N LYS A 108 14.69 3.44 -0.82
CA LYS A 108 14.67 1.99 -1.08
C LYS A 108 13.46 1.62 -1.93
N LEU A 109 13.75 0.97 -3.06
CA LEU A 109 12.76 0.50 -4.01
C LEU A 109 13.03 -0.97 -4.32
N HIS A 110 11.98 -1.79 -4.28
CA HIS A 110 12.04 -3.20 -4.68
C HIS A 110 10.97 -3.49 -5.75
N LEU A 111 11.40 -3.80 -6.98
CA LEU A 111 10.52 -4.09 -8.13
C LEU A 111 10.55 -5.57 -8.58
N GLY A 112 11.52 -6.36 -8.11
CA GLY A 112 11.71 -7.77 -8.43
C GLY A 112 12.70 -8.40 -7.47
#